data_AF-A0A3S1S944-F1
#
_entry.id   AF-A0A3S1S944-F1
#
_cell.length_a   1.000
_cell.length_b   1.000
_cell.length_c   1.000
_cell.angle_alpha   90.00
_cell.angle_beta   90.00
_cell.angle_gamma   90.00
#
_symmetry.space_group_name_H-M   'P 1'
#
loop_
_entity.id
_entity.type
_entity.pdbx_description
1 polymer ?
#
loop_
_entity_poly.entity_id
_entity_poly.type
_entity_poly.pdbx_seq_one_letter_code
_entity_poly.pdbx_strand_id
1 'polypeptide(L)'
;MAFSVIGAGFGRTGTHTLNLALEMLGFGPCHHMEDVNSNPEHRDLIRAAGRREPANWDVVYAGYKSAVDWPTAYFWRELAEYFPDAKLILTVRNPEDWY
;
A
#
# COMPACT_ATOMS: atom_id res chain seq x y z
N MET A 1 3.79 9.09 13.96
CA MET A 1 2.99 9.81 12.95
C MET A 1 2.07 8.79 12.29
N ALA A 2 0.78 9.11 12.12
CA ALA A 2 -0.24 8.12 11.77
C ALA A 2 -0.22 7.75 10.28
N PHE A 3 -0.47 6.47 9.98
CA PHE A 3 -0.71 5.97 8.63
C PHE A 3 -2.01 6.59 8.08
N SER A 4 -1.90 7.34 7.00
CA SER A 4 -2.90 8.35 6.61
C SER A 4 -3.59 8.07 5.27
N VAL A 5 -2.96 7.33 4.35
CA VAL A 5 -3.53 7.07 3.02
C VAL A 5 -3.30 5.61 2.60
N ILE A 6 -4.37 4.95 2.15
CA ILE A 6 -4.38 3.59 1.60
C ILE A 6 -4.76 3.66 0.12
N GLY A 7 -3.87 3.19 -0.75
CA GLY A 7 -4.12 2.98 -2.17
C GLY A 7 -4.73 1.61 -2.44
N ALA A 8 -5.98 1.58 -2.90
CA ALA A 8 -6.70 0.36 -3.26
C ALA A 8 -6.62 0.02 -4.77
N GLY A 9 -5.94 0.85 -5.57
CA GLY A 9 -5.77 0.61 -7.01
C GLY A 9 -4.71 -0.44 -7.31
N PHE A 10 -5.01 -1.35 -8.24
CA PHE A 10 -4.05 -2.34 -8.72
C PHE A 10 -2.85 -1.69 -9.42
N GLY A 11 -1.73 -2.42 -9.46
CA GLY A 11 -0.58 -2.05 -10.30
C GLY A 11 -1.00 -1.72 -11.74
N ARG A 12 -0.25 -0.85 -12.41
CA ARG A 12 -0.54 -0.34 -13.78
C ARG A 12 -1.75 0.61 -13.89
N THR A 13 -2.34 1.03 -12.77
CA THR A 13 -3.39 2.09 -12.72
C THR A 13 -2.84 3.48 -12.37
N GLY A 14 -1.52 3.67 -12.44
CA GLY A 14 -0.85 4.94 -12.07
C GLY A 14 -0.31 4.99 -10.64
N THR A 15 -0.08 3.83 -10.01
CA THR A 15 0.38 3.71 -8.61
C THR A 15 1.73 4.40 -8.36
N HIS A 16 2.68 4.31 -9.29
CA HIS A 16 3.98 4.98 -9.15
C HIS A 16 3.84 6.52 -9.19
N THR A 17 3.01 7.06 -10.08
CA THR A 17 2.72 8.51 -10.10
C THR A 17 2.00 8.94 -8.82
N LEU A 18 1.06 8.13 -8.32
CA LEU A 18 0.40 8.40 -7.05
C LEU A 18 1.37 8.37 -5.86
N ASN A 19 2.31 7.42 -5.84
CA ASN A 19 3.39 7.35 -4.85
C ASN A 19 4.14 8.69 -4.77
N LEU A 20 4.71 9.13 -5.90
CA LEU A 20 5.44 10.39 -5.98
C LEU A 20 4.59 11.60 -5.55
N ALA A 21 3.32 11.65 -5.97
CA ALA A 21 2.42 12.72 -5.57
C ALA A 21 2.17 12.76 -4.06
N LEU A 22 2.00 11.59 -3.41
CA LEU A 22 1.81 11.50 -1.96
C LEU A 22 3.07 11.96 -1.21
N GLU A 23 4.26 11.60 -1.69
CA GLU A 23 5.51 12.09 -1.12
C GLU A 23 5.61 13.61 -1.21
N MET A 24 5.32 14.18 -2.39
CA MET A 24 5.33 15.63 -2.62
C MET A 24 4.32 16.39 -1.75
N LEU A 25 3.16 15.79 -1.48
CA LEU A 25 2.09 16.39 -0.68
C LEU A 25 2.30 16.24 0.84
N GLY A 26 3.43 15.63 1.28
CA GLY A 26 3.75 15.45 2.70
C GLY A 26 3.17 14.20 3.34
N PHE A 27 2.55 13.32 2.54
CA PHE A 27 2.08 12.00 2.95
C PHE A 27 3.16 10.92 2.81
N GLY A 28 4.41 11.31 2.48
CA GLY A 28 5.56 10.41 2.47
C GLY A 28 6.17 10.15 3.87
N PRO A 29 6.97 9.07 4.02
CA PRO A 29 7.32 8.07 2.99
C PRO A 29 6.13 7.21 2.58
N CYS A 30 6.03 6.86 1.30
CA CYS A 30 4.91 6.09 0.77
C CYS A 30 5.38 4.71 0.29
N HIS A 31 4.83 3.65 0.91
CA HIS A 31 5.16 2.27 0.55
C HIS A 31 4.65 1.92 -0.85
N HIS A 32 5.49 1.33 -1.68
CA HIS A 32 5.19 0.82 -3.01
C HIS A 32 5.78 -0.58 -3.22
N MET A 33 5.29 -1.33 -4.22
CA MET A 33 5.81 -2.67 -4.57
C MET A 33 7.33 -2.69 -4.86
N GLU A 34 7.90 -1.55 -5.24
CA GLU A 34 9.34 -1.43 -5.50
C GLU A 34 10.15 -1.59 -4.21
N ASP A 35 9.61 -1.16 -3.07
CA ASP A 35 10.24 -1.26 -1.76
C ASP A 35 10.29 -2.70 -1.25
N VAL A 36 9.25 -3.48 -1.56
CA VAL A 36 9.12 -4.89 -1.15
C VAL A 36 10.31 -5.72 -1.63
N ASN A 37 10.82 -5.48 -2.84
CA ASN A 37 11.93 -6.27 -3.38
C ASN A 37 13.25 -6.04 -2.65
N SER A 38 13.40 -4.91 -1.95
CA SER A 38 14.63 -4.51 -1.28
C SER A 38 14.75 -4.99 0.18
N ASN A 39 13.66 -5.49 0.79
CA ASN A 39 13.63 -5.87 2.20
C ASN A 39 13.12 -7.32 2.40
N PRO A 40 14.02 -8.30 2.66
CA PRO A 40 13.65 -9.70 2.87
C PRO A 40 12.67 -9.94 4.02
N GLU A 41 12.83 -9.25 5.16
CA GLU A 41 11.93 -9.41 6.31
C GLU A 41 10.51 -8.93 5.96
N HIS A 42 10.42 -7.81 5.27
CA HIS A 42 9.15 -7.26 4.80
C HIS A 42 8.45 -8.22 3.82
N ARG A 43 9.20 -8.88 2.93
CA ARG A 43 8.64 -9.91 2.04
C ARG A 43 8.07 -11.09 2.80
N ASP A 44 8.71 -11.53 3.88
CA ASP A 44 8.24 -12.66 4.66
C ASP A 44 6.96 -12.31 5.44
N LEU A 45 6.86 -11.09 5.98
CA LEU A 45 5.64 -10.58 6.60
C LEU A 45 4.46 -10.53 5.60
N ILE A 46 4.69 -9.99 4.39
CA ILE A 46 3.66 -9.97 3.34
C ILE A 46 3.24 -11.39 2.95
N ARG A 47 4.21 -12.31 2.81
CA ARG A 47 3.93 -13.70 2.46
C ARG A 47 3.10 -14.41 3.53
N ALA A 48 3.38 -14.16 4.81
CA ALA A 48 2.58 -14.67 5.92
C ALA A 48 1.14 -14.15 5.85
N ALA A 49 0.97 -12.84 5.66
CA ALA A 49 -0.35 -12.23 5.45
C ALA A 49 -1.08 -12.84 4.24
N GLY A 50 -0.37 -13.12 3.13
CA GLY A 50 -0.91 -13.78 1.94
C GLY A 50 -1.35 -15.23 2.19
N ARG A 51 -0.79 -15.90 3.20
CA ARG A 51 -1.24 -17.22 3.70
C ARG A 51 -2.37 -17.12 4.72
N ARG A 52 -2.93 -15.92 4.93
CA ARG A 52 -3.96 -15.60 5.92
C ARG A 52 -3.51 -15.82 7.37
N GLU A 53 -2.20 -15.76 7.61
CA GLU A 53 -1.69 -15.67 8.97
C GLU A 53 -1.98 -14.25 9.51
N PRO A 54 -2.26 -14.09 10.82
CA PRO A 54 -2.46 -12.77 11.40
C PRO A 54 -1.28 -11.83 11.11
N ALA A 55 -1.57 -10.69 10.49
CA ALA A 55 -0.57 -9.68 10.16
C ALA A 55 -0.57 -8.55 11.19
N ASN A 56 0.61 -8.11 11.61
CA ASN A 56 0.76 -6.88 12.37
C ASN A 56 1.04 -5.72 11.40
N TRP A 57 -0.01 -4.98 11.05
CA TRP A 57 0.09 -3.91 10.05
C TRP A 57 0.96 -2.74 10.48
N ASP A 58 1.10 -2.47 11.79
CA ASP A 58 2.04 -1.47 12.29
C ASP A 58 3.50 -1.85 11.98
N VAL A 59 3.82 -3.14 12.02
CA VAL A 59 5.16 -3.64 11.67
C VAL A 59 5.36 -3.64 10.16
N VAL A 60 4.36 -4.08 9.39
CA VAL A 60 4.44 -4.09 7.92
C VAL A 60 4.68 -2.66 7.39
N TYR A 61 3.91 -1.67 7.87
CA TYR A 61 3.98 -0.30 7.39
C TYR A 61 4.82 0.63 8.28
N ALA A 62 5.70 0.07 9.10
CA ALA A 62 6.58 0.85 9.98
C ALA A 62 7.40 1.88 9.19
N GLY A 63 7.31 3.15 9.60
CA GLY A 63 8.03 4.26 8.95
C GLY A 63 7.35 4.87 7.73
N TYR A 64 6.29 4.24 7.21
CA TYR A 64 5.48 4.79 6.12
C TYR A 64 4.29 5.59 6.66
N LYS A 65 3.87 6.59 5.89
CA LYS A 65 2.66 7.39 6.16
C LYS A 65 1.54 7.10 5.16
N SER A 66 1.87 6.49 4.03
CA SER A 66 0.90 6.01 3.05
C SER A 66 1.41 4.75 2.39
N ALA A 67 0.52 4.03 1.72
CA ALA A 67 0.91 2.90 0.91
C ALA A 67 0.01 2.78 -0.31
N VAL A 68 0.59 2.33 -1.43
CA VAL A 68 -0.11 2.10 -2.69
C VAL A 68 0.44 0.83 -3.35
N ASP A 69 -0.15 0.43 -4.49
CA ASP A 69 0.24 -0.78 -5.23
C ASP A 69 0.20 -2.05 -4.36
N TRP A 70 0.87 -3.11 -4.81
CA TRP A 70 1.04 -4.33 -4.03
C TRP A 70 2.01 -4.13 -2.83
N PRO A 71 1.73 -4.72 -1.66
CA PRO A 71 0.60 -5.59 -1.32
C PRO A 71 -0.65 -4.81 -0.88
N THR A 72 -0.55 -3.49 -0.69
CA THR A 72 -1.60 -2.62 -0.13
C THR A 72 -2.95 -2.79 -0.83
N ALA A 73 -2.95 -2.82 -2.16
CA ALA A 73 -4.15 -2.96 -2.98
C ALA A 73 -4.88 -4.29 -2.72
N TYR A 74 -4.17 -5.34 -2.28
CA TYR A 74 -4.77 -6.62 -1.92
C TYR A 74 -5.46 -6.55 -0.56
N PHE A 75 -4.79 -5.96 0.43
CA PHE A 75 -5.22 -5.92 1.83
C PHE A 75 -5.99 -4.64 2.20
N TRP A 76 -6.49 -3.87 1.22
CA TRP A 76 -7.06 -2.56 1.48
C TRP A 76 -8.23 -2.60 2.49
N ARG A 77 -8.98 -3.71 2.56
CA ARG A 77 -10.11 -3.88 3.49
C ARG A 77 -9.60 -4.06 4.91
N GLU A 78 -8.67 -4.99 5.11
CA GLU A 78 -8.03 -5.25 6.39
C GLU A 78 -7.30 -4.01 6.90
N LEU A 79 -6.67 -3.25 6.00
CA LEU A 79 -6.00 -1.99 6.33
C LEU A 79 -6.99 -0.88 6.66
N ALA A 80 -8.13 -0.79 5.97
CA ALA A 80 -9.16 0.19 6.30
C ALA A 80 -9.83 -0.10 7.65
N GLU A 81 -9.97 -1.39 8.01
CA GLU A 81 -10.44 -1.80 9.33
C GLU A 81 -9.41 -1.50 10.42
N TYR A 82 -8.12 -1.72 10.14
CA TYR A 82 -7.04 -1.52 11.11
C TYR A 82 -6.65 -0.04 11.30
N PHE A 83 -6.67 0.75 10.22
CA PHE A 83 -6.38 2.18 10.22
C PHE A 83 -7.64 2.99 9.84
N PRO A 84 -8.64 3.09 10.74
CA PRO A 84 -9.95 3.65 10.41
C PRO A 84 -9.92 5.14 10.03
N ASP A 85 -8.89 5.87 10.45
CA ASP A 85 -8.72 7.30 10.13
C ASP A 85 -8.03 7.52 8.77
N ALA A 86 -7.41 6.49 8.19
CA ALA A 86 -6.73 6.58 6.91
C ALA A 86 -7.74 6.77 5.77
N LYS A 87 -7.40 7.65 4.82
CA LYS A 87 -8.22 7.87 3.62
C LYS A 87 -7.91 6.82 2.56
N LEU A 88 -8.96 6.34 1.89
CA LEU A 88 -8.83 5.41 0.76
C LEU A 88 -8.79 6.17 -0.57
N ILE A 89 -7.84 5.80 -1.43
CA ILE A 89 -7.77 6.27 -2.81
C ILE A 89 -7.84 5.04 -3.73
N LEU A 90 -8.80 5.05 -4.66
CA LEU A 90 -8.90 4.03 -5.71
C LEU A 90 -8.55 4.66 -7.06
N THR A 91 -7.37 4.34 -7.58
CA THR A 91 -7.00 4.67 -8.96
C THR A 91 -7.62 3.65 -9.91
N VAL A 92 -8.20 4.15 -11.00
CA VAL A 92 -8.86 3.33 -12.03
C VAL A 92 -8.30 3.66 -13.41
N ARG A 93 -8.35 2.68 -14.30
CA ARG A 93 -8.01 2.80 -15.71
C ARG A 93 -9.04 2.05 -16.54
N ASN A 94 -9.23 2.43 -17.79
CA ASN A 94 -9.99 1.62 -18.73
C ASN A 94 -9.41 0.19 -18.76
N PRO A 95 -10.22 -0.87 -18.54
CA PRO A 95 -9.73 -2.24 -18.51
C PRO A 95 -8.96 -2.67 -19.76
N GLU A 96 -9.37 -2.20 -20.94
CA GLU A 96 -8.71 -2.51 -22.22
C GLU A 96 -7.31 -1.88 -22.33
N ASP A 97 -7.06 -0.78 -21.63
CA ASP A 97 -5.74 -0.13 -21.57
C ASP A 97 -4.88 -0.64 -20.40
N TRP A 98 -5.47 -1.45 -19.52
CA TRP A 98 -4.83 -1.96 -18.31
C TRP A 98 -4.24 -3.35 -18.51
N TYR A 99 -4.93 -4.22 -19.26
CA TYR A 99 -4.44 -5.53 -19.71
C TYR A 99 -3.38 -5.42 -20.81
#